data_AF-A0A529L038-F1
#
_entry.id   AF-A0A529L038-F1
#
_cell.length_a   1.000
_cell.length_b   1.000
_cell.length_c   1.000
_cell.angle_alpha   90.00
_cell.angle_beta   90.00
_cell.angle_gamma   90.00
#
_symmetry.space_group_name_H-M   'P 1'
#
loop_
_entity.id
_entity.type
_entity.pdbx_description
1 polymer ?
#
loop_
_entity_poly.entity_id
_entity_poly.type
_entity_poly.pdbx_seq_one_letter_code
_entity_poly.pdbx_strand_id
1 'polypeptide(L)' 'MIKSLVGGVIAATAFVMLSSSAIADPEIVKGPAAEPDCFAPWAADTQFFKYPKKDGPYRIALANGYI' A
#
# COMPACT_ATOMS: atom_id res chain seq x y z
N MET A 1 18.83 14.01 -36.26
CA MET A 1 17.63 14.41 -35.48
C MET A 1 16.70 13.24 -35.16
N ILE A 2 16.21 12.47 -36.14
CA ILE A 2 15.26 11.35 -35.91
C ILE A 2 15.78 10.27 -34.93
N LYS A 3 17.06 9.89 -35.01
CA LYS A 3 17.67 8.91 -34.08
C LYS A 3 17.66 9.37 -32.62
N SER A 4 17.96 10.65 -32.36
CA SER A 4 17.90 11.22 -31.00
C SER A 4 16.48 11.37 -30.49
N LEU A 5 15.52 11.67 -31.37
CA LEU A 5 14.10 11.76 -31.01
C LEU A 5 13.57 10.39 -30.58
N VAL A 6 13.85 9.34 -31.35
CA VAL A 6 13.45 7.96 -31.03
C VAL A 6 14.10 7.49 -29.73
N GLY A 7 15.40 7.77 -29.54
CA GLY A 7 16.10 7.45 -28.28
C GLY A 7 15.49 8.16 -27.06
N GLY A 8 15.12 9.44 -27.21
CA GLY A 8 14.46 10.21 -26.15
C GLY A 8 13.08 9.66 -25.76
N VAL A 9 12.27 9.27 -26.75
CA VAL A 9 10.94 8.68 -26.52
C VAL A 9 11.05 7.33 -25.80
N ILE A 10 12.01 6.48 -26.19
CA ILE A 10 12.25 5.19 -25.53
C ILE A 10 12.65 5.39 -24.07
N ALA A 11 13.58 6.33 -23.80
CA ALA A 11 14.02 6.63 -22.45
C ALA A 11 12.88 7.16 -21.55
N ALA A 12 12.06 8.08 -22.06
CA ALA A 12 10.92 8.62 -21.32
C ALA A 12 9.88 7.53 -20.99
N THR A 13 9.59 6.63 -21.94
CA THR A 13 8.65 5.52 -21.73
C THR A 13 9.16 4.54 -20.67
N ALA A 14 10.46 4.25 -20.66
CA ALA A 14 11.08 3.41 -19.65
C ALA A 14 10.99 4.03 -18.24
N PHE A 15 11.18 5.36 -18.12
CA PHE A 15 11.05 6.08 -16.85
C PHE A 15 9.62 6.04 -16.30
N VAL A 16 8.60 6.16 -17.15
CA VAL A 16 7.21 6.07 -16.70
C VAL A 16 6.88 4.68 -16.13
N MET A 17 7.36 3.61 -16.77
CA MET A 17 7.08 2.23 -16.33
C MET A 17 7.66 1.90 -14.94
N LEU A 18 8.77 2.53 -14.56
CA LEU A 18 9.40 2.37 -13.23
C LEU A 18 8.59 2.96 -12.07
N SER A 19 7.53 3.75 -12.36
CA SER A 19 6.71 4.46 -11.36
C SER A 19 5.51 3.64 -10.84
N SER A 20 5.35 2.39 -11.29
CA SER A 20 4.08 1.65 -11.14
C SER A 20 3.88 0.97 -9.77
N SER A 21 4.78 1.17 -8.81
CA SER A 21 4.74 0.48 -7.51
C SER A 21 3.80 1.10 -6.47
N ALA A 22 3.09 2.17 -6.81
CA ALA A 22 2.33 2.98 -5.84
C ALA A 22 0.82 2.72 -5.77
N ILE A 23 0.26 1.74 -6.50
CA ILE A 23 -1.21 1.51 -6.57
C ILE A 23 -1.61 0.14 -5.97
N ALA A 24 -1.11 -0.18 -4.78
CA ALA A 24 -1.53 -1.38 -4.05
C ALA A 24 -2.11 -0.98 -2.69
N ASP A 25 -3.22 -0.23 -2.73
CA ASP A 25 -3.98 0.05 -1.52
C ASP A 25 -4.55 -1.26 -0.94
N PRO A 26 -4.56 -1.43 0.39
CA PRO A 26 -5.08 -2.64 1.02
C PRO A 26 -6.58 -2.80 0.80
N GLU A 27 -7.05 -4.04 0.77
CA GLU A 27 -8.46 -4.37 0.59
C GLU A 27 -9.29 -3.78 1.75
N ILE A 28 -10.28 -2.94 1.45
CA ILE A 28 -11.25 -2.45 2.44
C ILE A 28 -12.29 -3.54 2.69
N VAL A 29 -12.42 -3.97 3.93
CA VAL A 29 -13.39 -4.98 4.38
C VAL A 29 -14.38 -4.37 5.37
N LYS A 30 -15.50 -5.07 5.61
CA LYS A 30 -16.58 -4.60 6.49
C LYS A 30 -16.31 -4.78 8.00
N GLY A 31 -15.11 -5.24 8.37
CA GLY A 31 -14.77 -5.58 9.76
C GLY A 31 -15.32 -6.95 10.19
N PRO A 32 -15.26 -7.28 11.49
CA PRO A 32 -14.81 -6.41 12.58
C PRO A 32 -13.28 -6.37 12.73
N ALA A 33 -12.78 -5.62 13.71
CA ALA A 33 -11.38 -5.68 14.13
C ALA A 33 -11.02 -7.10 14.61
N ALA A 34 -9.72 -7.39 14.71
CA ALA A 34 -9.25 -8.69 15.19
C ALA A 34 -9.80 -9.03 16.59
N GLU A 35 -9.98 -8.01 17.45
CA GLU A 35 -10.69 -8.11 18.72
C GLU A 35 -11.72 -6.97 18.82
N PRO A 36 -13.00 -7.23 18.47
CA PRO A 36 -14.02 -6.18 18.34
C PRO A 36 -14.33 -5.45 19.66
N ASP A 37 -14.24 -6.16 20.78
CA ASP A 37 -14.52 -5.62 22.12
C ASP A 37 -13.39 -4.72 22.64
N CYS A 38 -12.15 -4.95 22.18
CA CYS A 38 -10.96 -4.18 22.58
C CYS A 38 -10.65 -3.05 21.60
N PHE A 39 -10.90 -3.25 20.31
CA PHE A 39 -10.56 -2.34 19.21
C PHE A 39 -11.81 -1.84 18.50
N ALA A 40 -12.76 -1.32 19.28
CA ALA A 40 -13.96 -0.71 18.74
C ALA A 40 -13.59 0.57 17.96
N PRO A 41 -14.12 0.76 16.74
CA PRO A 41 -13.88 1.98 15.99
C PRO A 41 -14.49 3.19 16.73
N TRP A 42 -13.76 4.30 16.77
CA TRP A 42 -14.25 5.52 17.40
C TRP A 42 -15.35 6.19 16.56
N ALA A 43 -15.22 6.14 15.23
CA ALA A 43 -16.19 6.71 14.30
C ALA A 43 -16.88 5.62 13.47
N ALA A 44 -18.15 5.84 13.11
CA ALA A 44 -18.97 4.87 12.38
C ALA A 44 -18.48 4.59 10.95
N ASP A 45 -17.69 5.50 10.37
CA ASP A 45 -17.12 5.40 9.03
C ASP A 45 -15.69 4.85 9.01
N THR A 46 -15.19 4.37 10.15
CA THR A 46 -13.87 3.74 10.25
C THR A 46 -13.77 2.53 9.31
N GLN A 47 -12.76 2.52 8.43
CA GLN A 47 -12.52 1.45 7.48
C GLN A 47 -11.60 0.37 8.06
N PHE A 48 -11.83 -0.88 7.67
CA PHE A 48 -10.95 -2.00 8.01
C PHE A 48 -10.12 -2.39 6.80
N PHE A 49 -8.81 -2.39 6.95
CA PHE A 49 -7.89 -2.81 5.89
C PHE A 49 -7.43 -4.25 6.11
N LYS A 50 -7.44 -5.05 5.05
CA LYS A 50 -6.95 -6.41 5.05
C LYS A 50 -5.64 -6.51 4.28
N TYR A 51 -4.65 -7.08 4.96
CA TYR A 51 -3.34 -7.36 4.39
C TYR A 51 -3.18 -8.87 4.16
N PRO A 52 -2.50 -9.29 3.08
CA PRO A 52 -2.12 -10.68 2.91
C PRO A 52 -1.33 -11.18 4.12
N LYS A 53 -1.58 -12.44 4.52
CA LYS A 53 -0.80 -13.09 5.57
C LYS A 53 0.68 -13.10 5.15
N LYS A 54 1.55 -12.63 6.04
CA LYS A 54 2.99 -12.79 5.91
C LYS A 54 3.40 -14.01 6.72
N ASP A 55 4.24 -14.86 6.14
CA ASP A 55 4.92 -15.90 6.91
C ASP A 55 6.21 -15.32 7.51
N GLY A 56 6.63 -15.86 8.66
CA GLY A 56 7.80 -15.36 9.39
C GLY A 56 9.13 -15.59 8.65
N PRO A 57 10.24 -15.02 9.13
CA PRO A 57 10.37 -14.21 10.35
C PRO A 57 9.88 -12.76 10.19
N TYR A 58 9.19 -12.23 11.19
CA TYR A 58 8.64 -10.88 11.16
C TYR A 58 9.68 -9.82 11.52
N ARG A 59 9.66 -8.69 10.81
CA ARG A 59 10.35 -7.46 11.22
C ARG A 59 9.35 -6.61 12.00
N ILE A 60 9.50 -6.57 13.32
CA ILE A 60 8.61 -5.83 14.22
C ILE A 60 9.20 -4.44 14.43
N ALA A 61 8.42 -3.40 14.12
CA ALA A 61 8.71 -2.03 14.51
C ALA A 61 7.72 -1.64 15.62
N LEU A 62 8.24 -1.37 16.83
CA LEU A 62 7.44 -0.84 17.92
C LEU A 62 7.40 0.69 17.79
N ALA A 63 6.23 1.24 17.43
CA ALA A 63 5.98 2.66 17.50
C ALA A 63 5.24 2.96 18.81
N ASN A 64 5.83 3.79 19.70
CA ASN A 64 5.17 4.28 20.91
C ASN A 64 4.18 5.40 20.58
N GLY A 65 3.23 5.12 19.70
CA GLY A 65 2.10 5.98 19.38
C GLY A 65 0.83 5.14 19.43
N TYR A 66 -0.13 5.55 20.25
CA TYR A 66 -1.49 5.03 20.13
C TYR A 66 -2.03 5.46 18.75
N ILE A 67 -2.52 4.50 17.96
CA ILE A 67 -3.39 4.74 16.80
C ILE A 67 -4.82 4.47 17.27
#